data_AF-A0AAJ6FZT9-F1
#
_entry.id   AF-A0AAJ6FZT9-F1
#
_cell.length_a   1.000
_cell.length_b   1.000
_cell.length_c   1.000
_cell.angle_alpha   90.00
_cell.angle_beta   90.00
_cell.angle_gamma   90.00
#
_symmetry.space_group_name_H-M   'P 1'
#
loop_
_entity.id
_entity.type
_entity.pdbx_description
1 polymer ?
#
loop_
_entity_poly.entity_id
_entity_poly.type
_entity_poly.pdbx_seq_one_letter_code
_entity_poly.pdbx_strand_id
1 'polypeptide(L)' 'MDNTAPAPAAHGDADSSLLEGLFQLAVNGQTQGWEFDQINHEVYARLLSTYGVDGKKAA' A
#
# COMPACT_ATOMS: atom_id res chain seq x y z
N MET A 1 -16.86 28.52 -10.94
CA MET A 1 -17.43 27.16 -10.74
C MET A 1 -16.24 26.24 -10.72
N ASP A 2 -15.73 26.09 -9.52
CA ASP A 2 -14.36 25.71 -9.25
C ASP A 2 -14.44 24.23 -8.91
N ASN A 3 -14.43 23.41 -9.96
CA ASN A 3 -14.49 21.96 -9.80
C ASN A 3 -13.08 21.45 -9.52
N THR A 4 -12.55 21.76 -8.34
CA THR A 4 -11.37 21.10 -7.80
C THR A 4 -11.80 19.71 -7.34
N ALA A 5 -11.68 18.72 -8.23
CA ALA A 5 -11.71 17.32 -7.81
C ALA A 5 -10.62 17.11 -6.73
N PRO A 6 -10.92 16.48 -5.58
CA PRO A 6 -9.90 16.15 -4.62
C PRO A 6 -8.91 15.19 -5.27
N ALA A 7 -7.65 15.61 -5.36
CA ALA A 7 -6.55 14.79 -5.86
C ALA A 7 -6.45 13.48 -5.03
N PRO A 8 -6.13 12.32 -5.64
CA PRO A 8 -5.93 11.05 -4.92
C PRO A 8 -4.64 11.02 -4.06
N ALA A 9 -4.11 12.17 -3.64
CA ALA A 9 -2.79 12.33 -3.05
C ALA A 9 -2.63 11.73 -1.64
N ALA A 10 -3.71 11.35 -0.97
CA ALA A 10 -3.65 10.79 0.39
C ALA A 10 -3.18 9.33 0.44
N HIS A 11 -3.22 8.59 -0.67
CA HIS A 11 -2.85 7.17 -0.71
C HIS A 11 -1.34 6.95 -0.83
N GLY A 12 -0.62 7.80 -1.56
CA GLY A 12 0.81 7.62 -1.83
C GLY A 12 1.71 7.67 -0.59
N ASP A 13 1.42 8.59 0.35
CA ASP A 13 2.20 8.74 1.58
C ASP A 13 1.96 7.56 2.55
N ALA A 14 0.72 7.07 2.60
CA ALA A 14 0.33 5.91 3.41
C ALA A 14 0.93 4.61 2.86
N ASP A 15 0.93 4.42 1.55
CA ASP A 15 1.52 3.25 0.89
C ASP A 15 3.05 3.25 1.07
N SER A 16 3.69 4.42 0.97
CA SER A 16 5.14 4.56 1.15
C SER A 16 5.56 4.21 2.58
N SER A 17 4.84 4.70 3.59
CA SER A 17 5.11 4.41 5.00
C SER A 17 4.94 2.92 5.31
N LEU A 18 3.95 2.27 4.70
CA LEU A 18 3.68 0.84 4.88
C LEU A 18 4.78 -0.02 4.27
N LEU A 19 5.23 0.31 3.05
CA LEU A 19 6.34 -0.37 2.39
C LEU A 19 7.67 -0.16 3.13
N GLU A 20 7.91 1.03 3.67
CA GLU A 20 9.09 1.32 4.48
C GLU A 20 9.11 0.48 5.76
N GLY A 21 7.98 0.38 6.48
CA GLY A 21 7.86 -0.49 7.66
C GLY A 21 8.12 -1.96 7.34
N LEU A 22 7.56 -2.46 6.22
CA LEU A 22 7.79 -3.83 5.77
C LEU A 22 9.28 -4.08 5.47
N PHE A 23 9.92 -3.13 4.79
CA PHE A 23 11.33 -3.20 4.43
C PHE A 23 12.23 -3.21 5.66
N GLN A 24 12.00 -2.32 6.62
CA GLN A 24 12.78 -2.26 7.86
C GLN A 24 12.71 -3.58 8.65
N LEU A 25 11.50 -4.16 8.79
CA LEU A 25 11.33 -5.44 9.46
C LEU A 25 12.06 -6.58 8.73
N ALA A 26 12.00 -6.61 7.41
CA ALA A 26 12.71 -7.60 6.61
C ALA A 26 14.24 -7.49 6.74
N VAL A 27 14.79 -6.28 6.66
CA VAL A 27 16.23 -6.02 6.79
C VAL A 27 16.75 -6.34 8.19
N ASN A 28 15.93 -6.13 9.21
CA ASN A 28 16.25 -6.46 10.60
C ASN A 28 16.05 -7.96 10.93
N GLY A 29 15.57 -8.77 9.98
CA GLY A 29 15.29 -10.19 10.19
C GLY A 29 14.04 -10.47 11.04
N GLN A 30 13.19 -9.46 11.26
CA GLN A 30 11.99 -9.53 12.10
C GLN A 30 10.76 -10.01 11.31
N THR A 31 10.89 -11.08 10.54
CA THR A 31 9.85 -11.56 9.62
C THR A 31 8.85 -12.54 10.24
N GLN A 32 9.06 -12.95 11.50
CA GLN A 32 8.21 -13.90 12.22
C GLN A 32 7.28 -13.21 13.25
N GLY A 33 7.28 -11.89 13.30
CA GLY A 33 6.49 -11.10 14.24
C GLY A 33 5.10 -10.76 13.68
N TRP A 34 4.13 -10.59 14.58
CA TRP A 34 2.77 -10.16 14.26
C TRP A 34 2.72 -8.85 13.45
N GLU A 35 3.67 -7.95 13.69
CA GLU A 35 3.80 -6.68 13.00
C GLU A 35 4.14 -6.86 11.51
N PHE A 36 5.07 -7.77 11.21
CA PHE A 36 5.43 -8.10 9.83
C PHE A 36 4.24 -8.71 9.09
N ASP A 37 3.55 -9.66 9.71
CA ASP A 37 2.37 -10.30 9.11
C ASP A 37 1.26 -9.30 8.81
N GLN A 38 1.02 -8.36 9.73
CA GLN A 38 0.01 -7.32 9.56
C GLN A 38 0.35 -6.39 8.39
N ILE A 39 1.58 -5.85 8.37
CA ILE A 39 2.02 -4.93 7.33
C ILE A 39 2.06 -5.65 5.97
N ASN A 40 2.54 -6.89 5.93
CA ASN A 40 2.59 -7.70 4.72
C ASN A 40 1.20 -7.96 4.14
N HIS A 41 0.20 -8.28 4.98
CA HIS A 41 -1.18 -8.45 4.52
C HIS A 41 -1.77 -7.17 3.96
N GLU A 42 -1.55 -6.03 4.61
CA GLU A 42 -2.06 -4.74 4.14
C GLU A 42 -1.42 -4.36 2.79
N VAL A 43 -0.11 -4.53 2.63
CA VAL A 43 0.59 -4.31 1.36
C VAL A 43 0.02 -5.22 0.28
N TYR A 44 -0.14 -6.51 0.58
CA TYR A 44 -0.68 -7.48 -0.37
C TYR A 44 -2.11 -7.12 -0.78
N ALA A 45 -2.99 -6.74 0.15
CA ALA A 45 -4.36 -6.33 -0.13
C ALA A 45 -4.42 -5.10 -1.04
N ARG A 46 -3.56 -4.11 -0.81
CA ARG A 46 -3.47 -2.89 -1.64
C ARG A 46 -2.94 -3.18 -3.04
N LEU A 47 -1.90 -4.01 -3.15
CA LEU A 47 -1.37 -4.47 -4.43
C LEU A 47 -2.42 -5.27 -5.20
N LEU A 48 -3.13 -6.17 -4.52
CA LEU A 48 -4.22 -6.93 -5.11
C LEU A 48 -5.40 -6.04 -5.52
N SER A 49 -5.74 -5.01 -4.74
CA SER A 49 -6.76 -4.04 -5.12
C SER A 49 -6.36 -3.20 -6.34
N THR A 50 -5.07 -2.93 -6.51
CA THR A 50 -4.55 -2.10 -7.61
C THR A 50 -4.32 -2.91 -8.88
N TYR A 51 -3.86 -4.16 -8.74
CA TYR A 51 -3.35 -4.97 -9.84
C TYR A 51 -4.00 -6.36 -9.97
N GLY A 52 -4.79 -6.80 -8.99
CA GLY A 52 -5.18 -8.20 -8.79
C GLY A 52 -6.25 -8.73 -9.74
N VAL A 53 -7.15 -7.90 -10.24
CA VAL A 53 -8.08 -8.30 -11.30
C VAL A 53 -8.46 -7.03 -12.08
N ASP A 54 -8.05 -7.00 -13.35
CA ASP A 54 -8.31 -6.00 -14.39
C ASP A 54 -7.49 -4.70 -14.38
N GLY A 55 -6.56 -4.62 -15.34
CA GLY A 55 -6.25 -3.40 -16.10
C GLY A 55 -7.47 -2.86 -16.86
N LYS A 56 -8.60 -2.68 -16.16
CA LYS A 56 -9.84 -2.09 -16.65
C LYS A 56 -10.48 -1.21 -15.57
N LYS A 57 -9.69 -0.28 -15.05
CA LYS A 57 -10.12 1.12 -15.06
C LYS A 57 -9.29 1.88 -16.10
N ALA A 58 -9.64 1.61 -17.36
CA ALA A 58 -9.62 2.62 -18.39
C ALA A 58 -10.87 3.48 -18.18
N ALA A 59 -10.68 4.77 -17.90
CA ALA A 59 -11.51 5.94 -18.22
C ALA A 59 -11.21 7.07 -17.23
#